data_AF-A0A2S9GZR0-F1
#
_entry.id   AF-A0A2S9GZR0-F1
#
_cell.length_a   1.000
_cell.length_b   1.000
_cell.length_c   1.000
_cell.angle_alpha   90.00
_cell.angle_beta   90.00
_cell.angle_gamma   90.00
#
_symmetry.space_group_name_H-M   'P 1'
#
loop_
_entity.id
_entity.type
_entity.pdbx_description
1 polymer ?
#
loop_
_entity_poly.entity_id
_entity_poly.type
_entity_poly.pdbx_seq_one_letter_code
_entity_poly.pdbx_strand_id
1 'polypeptide(L)'
;MPWWVSALVLIAASLFFEFHGRSFVQRQWNSDKVVQTQLAKIKQEQRDAENSQLKTQQTTISSTIQKVHDDEISRLTTALNDSRRLRIGSQFCGATSGQTDTQSATSGAAADTGGRVLSEEMDRAVKQLIFESEQVAATGRAAQAFIRENGLGE
;
A
#
# COMPACT_ATOMS: atom_id res chain seq x y z
N MET A 1 -33.83 -58.76 53.06
CA MET A 1 -32.46 -58.39 52.63
C MET A 1 -31.89 -57.40 53.64
N PRO A 2 -30.60 -57.52 54.00
CA PRO A 2 -30.00 -56.58 54.92
C PRO A 2 -29.71 -55.23 54.24
N TRP A 3 -29.94 -54.12 54.95
CA TRP A 3 -29.92 -52.75 54.44
C TRP A 3 -28.59 -52.33 53.78
N TRP A 4 -27.47 -52.93 54.20
CA TRP A 4 -26.14 -52.68 53.62
C TRP A 4 -26.00 -53.20 52.18
N VAL A 5 -26.74 -54.25 51.80
CA VAL A 5 -26.73 -54.76 50.42
C VAL A 5 -27.39 -53.76 49.48
N SER A 6 -28.52 -53.17 49.88
CA SER A 6 -29.19 -52.12 49.11
C SER A 6 -28.31 -50.88 48.96
N ALA A 7 -27.58 -50.50 50.01
CA ALA A 7 -26.64 -49.37 49.96
C ALA A 7 -25.49 -49.61 48.96
N LEU A 8 -24.89 -50.81 48.95
CA LEU A 8 -23.82 -51.15 48.01
C LEU A 8 -24.29 -51.16 46.55
N VAL A 9 -25.50 -51.67 46.28
CA VAL A 9 -26.09 -51.66 44.94
C VAL A 9 -26.30 -50.23 44.43
N LEU A 10 -26.77 -49.32 45.29
CA LEU A 10 -26.94 -47.91 44.91
C LEU A 10 -25.60 -47.23 44.61
N ILE A 11 -24.57 -47.48 45.44
CA ILE A 11 -23.22 -46.93 45.20
C ILE A 11 -22.65 -47.45 43.88
N ALA A 12 -22.75 -48.76 43.63
CA ALA A 12 -22.26 -49.36 42.40
C ALA A 12 -23.00 -48.83 41.16
N ALA A 13 -24.32 -48.64 41.25
CA ALA A 13 -25.11 -48.04 40.17
C ALA A 13 -24.68 -46.60 39.89
N SER A 14 -24.51 -45.76 40.93
CA SER A 14 -24.05 -44.37 40.76
C SER A 14 -22.69 -44.28 40.08
N LEU A 15 -21.72 -45.09 40.53
CA LEU A 15 -20.38 -45.12 39.92
C LEU A 15 -20.42 -45.63 38.47
N PHE A 16 -21.28 -46.60 38.16
CA PHE A 16 -21.46 -47.11 36.81
C PHE A 16 -21.98 -46.03 35.86
N PHE A 17 -23.00 -45.27 36.27
CA PHE A 17 -23.54 -44.16 35.48
C PHE A 17 -22.53 -43.03 35.28
N GLU A 18 -21.80 -42.65 36.33
CA GLU A 18 -20.78 -41.61 36.22
C GLU A 18 -19.65 -42.01 35.26
N PHE A 19 -19.14 -43.23 35.37
CA PHE A 19 -18.03 -43.69 34.55
C PHE A 19 -18.44 -43.86 33.08
N HIS A 20 -19.55 -44.56 32.83
CA HIS A 20 -20.01 -44.83 31.46
C HIS A 20 -20.56 -43.56 30.80
N GLY A 21 -21.29 -42.73 31.54
CA GLY A 21 -21.82 -41.45 31.05
C GLY A 21 -20.70 -40.49 30.63
N ARG A 22 -19.66 -40.31 31.46
CA ARG A 22 -18.51 -39.46 31.10
C ARG A 22 -17.75 -40.02 29.89
N SER A 23 -17.57 -41.34 29.82
CA SER A 23 -16.87 -41.96 28.68
C SER A 23 -17.61 -41.80 27.35
N PHE A 24 -18.94 -41.78 27.37
CA PHE A 24 -19.77 -41.61 26.18
C PHE A 24 -19.72 -40.16 25.68
N VAL A 25 -19.92 -39.20 26.59
CA VAL A 25 -19.83 -37.77 26.28
C VAL A 25 -18.43 -37.40 25.78
N GLN A 26 -17.37 -37.93 26.41
CA GLN A 26 -16.00 -37.67 25.98
C GLN A 26 -15.72 -38.21 24.57
N ARG A 27 -16.24 -39.39 24.23
CA ARG A 27 -16.10 -39.95 22.89
C ARG A 27 -16.82 -39.11 21.85
N GLN A 28 -18.04 -38.68 22.13
CA GLN A 28 -18.79 -37.78 21.25
C GLN A 28 -18.07 -36.45 21.05
N TRP A 29 -17.64 -35.82 22.14
CA TRP A 29 -16.86 -34.57 22.09
C TRP A 29 -15.58 -34.71 21.28
N ASN A 30 -14.83 -35.80 21.48
CA ASN A 30 -13.60 -36.04 20.72
C ASN A 30 -13.90 -36.22 19.22
N SER A 31 -14.97 -36.93 18.87
CA SER A 31 -15.41 -37.08 17.48
C SER A 31 -15.76 -35.73 16.86
N ASP A 32 -16.54 -34.91 17.57
CA ASP A 32 -16.92 -33.58 17.11
C ASP A 32 -15.70 -32.67 16.93
N LYS A 33 -14.70 -32.77 17.83
CA LYS A 33 -13.43 -32.04 17.69
C LYS A 33 -12.64 -32.47 16.46
N VAL A 34 -12.61 -33.76 16.15
CA VAL A 34 -11.95 -34.24 14.92
C VAL A 34 -12.65 -33.69 13.69
N VAL A 35 -13.98 -33.71 13.64
CA VAL A 35 -14.74 -33.14 12.51
C VAL A 35 -14.49 -31.64 12.37
N GLN A 36 -14.55 -30.89 13.48
CA GLN A 36 -14.30 -29.45 13.49
C GLN A 36 -12.88 -29.10 13.01
N THR A 37 -11.87 -29.86 13.44
CA THR A 37 -10.50 -29.64 12.98
C THR A 37 -10.32 -29.96 11.49
N GLN A 38 -11.00 -30.98 10.96
CA GLN A 38 -10.99 -31.26 9.52
C GLN A 38 -11.67 -30.16 8.71
N LEU A 39 -12.85 -29.69 9.14
CA LEU A 39 -13.54 -28.58 8.50
C LEU A 39 -12.72 -27.29 8.54
N ALA A 40 -12.04 -27.02 9.66
CA ALA A 40 -11.15 -25.87 9.80
C ALA A 40 -9.96 -25.96 8.83
N LYS A 41 -9.36 -27.15 8.67
CA LYS A 41 -8.28 -27.40 7.70
C LYS A 41 -8.74 -27.18 6.26
N ILE A 42 -9.88 -27.76 5.87
CA ILE A 42 -10.44 -27.57 4.52
C ILE A 42 -10.70 -26.08 4.25
N LYS A 43 -11.31 -25.37 5.21
CA LYS A 43 -11.55 -23.93 5.08
C LYS A 43 -10.25 -23.12 5.02
N GLN A 44 -9.19 -23.59 5.67
CA GLN A 44 -7.88 -22.95 5.60
C GLN A 44 -7.22 -23.18 4.23
N GLU A 45 -7.22 -24.41 3.73
CA GLU A 45 -6.71 -24.74 2.40
C GLU A 45 -7.43 -23.95 1.30
N GLN A 46 -8.76 -23.77 1.42
CA GLN A 46 -9.53 -22.91 0.52
C GLN A 46 -9.05 -21.45 0.57
N ARG A 47 -8.89 -20.88 1.77
CA ARG A 47 -8.37 -19.49 1.91
C ARG A 47 -6.95 -19.36 1.37
N ASP A 48 -6.10 -20.35 1.57
CA ASP A 48 -4.73 -20.33 1.08
C ASP A 48 -4.69 -20.40 -0.46
N ALA A 49 -5.58 -21.19 -1.07
CA ALA A 49 -5.75 -21.24 -2.52
C ALA A 49 -6.27 -19.90 -3.07
N GLU A 50 -7.31 -19.31 -2.48
CA GLU A 50 -7.83 -17.98 -2.86
C GLU A 50 -6.76 -16.89 -2.71
N ASN A 51 -6.04 -16.88 -1.59
CA ASN A 51 -4.94 -15.93 -1.35
C ASN A 51 -3.82 -16.07 -2.37
N SER A 52 -3.53 -17.29 -2.84
CA SER A 52 -2.51 -17.49 -3.88
C SER A 52 -2.92 -16.86 -5.21
N GLN A 53 -4.19 -16.99 -5.58
CA GLN A 53 -4.74 -16.38 -6.79
C GLN A 53 -4.76 -14.85 -6.68
N LEU A 54 -5.19 -14.31 -5.54
CA LEU A 54 -5.18 -12.88 -5.28
C LEU A 54 -3.77 -12.29 -5.33
N LYS A 55 -2.76 -13.01 -4.81
CA LYS A 55 -1.35 -12.58 -4.91
C LYS A 55 -0.91 -12.48 -6.37
N THR A 56 -1.22 -13.47 -7.21
CA THR A 56 -0.88 -13.42 -8.64
C THR A 56 -1.54 -12.24 -9.33
N GLN A 57 -2.84 -12.02 -9.09
CA GLN A 57 -3.56 -10.87 -9.64
C GLN A 57 -2.95 -9.54 -9.17
N GLN A 58 -2.63 -9.43 -7.88
CA GLN A 58 -2.00 -8.25 -7.31
C GLN A 58 -0.62 -7.99 -7.92
N THR A 59 0.19 -9.02 -8.17
CA THR A 59 1.49 -8.86 -8.84
C THR A 59 1.32 -8.31 -10.26
N THR A 60 0.35 -8.81 -11.03
CA THR A 60 0.05 -8.31 -12.39
C THR A 60 -0.46 -6.86 -12.38
N ILE A 61 -1.34 -6.53 -11.44
CA ILE A 61 -1.86 -5.16 -11.27
C ILE A 61 -0.71 -4.23 -10.89
N SER A 62 0.10 -4.62 -9.89
CA SER A 62 1.23 -3.83 -9.42
C SER A 62 2.28 -3.61 -10.50
N SER A 63 2.58 -4.62 -11.35
CA SER A 63 3.53 -4.44 -12.44
C SER A 63 3.00 -3.50 -13.53
N THR A 64 1.69 -3.52 -13.77
CA THR A 64 1.03 -2.60 -14.72
C THR A 64 1.09 -1.16 -14.22
N ILE A 65 0.72 -0.93 -12.95
CA ILE A 65 0.80 0.39 -12.32
C ILE A 65 2.25 0.89 -12.29
N GLN A 66 3.20 0.01 -11.95
CA GLN A 66 4.62 0.35 -11.92
C GLN A 66 5.12 0.79 -13.29
N LYS A 67 4.72 0.08 -14.36
CA LYS A 67 5.11 0.45 -15.73
C LYS A 67 4.61 1.84 -16.10
N VAL A 68 3.34 2.16 -15.82
CA VAL A 68 2.76 3.48 -16.11
C VAL A 68 3.48 4.57 -15.31
N HIS A 69 3.76 4.30 -14.04
CA HIS A 69 4.54 5.21 -13.20
C HIS A 69 5.94 5.44 -13.79
N ASP A 70 6.69 4.39 -14.13
CA ASP A 70 8.05 4.51 -14.65
C ASP A 70 8.10 5.25 -16.00
N ASP A 71 7.10 5.02 -16.87
CA ASP A 71 6.94 5.76 -18.13
C ASP A 71 6.68 7.25 -17.88
N GLU A 72 5.85 7.62 -16.89
CA GLU A 72 5.63 9.03 -16.51
C GLU A 72 6.90 9.67 -15.93
N ILE A 73 7.60 8.98 -15.02
CA ILE A 73 8.84 9.50 -14.42
C ILE A 73 9.90 9.72 -15.48
N SER A 74 10.08 8.78 -16.41
CA SER A 74 11.04 8.91 -17.51
C SER A 74 10.73 10.15 -18.36
N ARG A 75 9.46 10.37 -18.71
CA ARG A 75 9.03 11.57 -19.46
C ARG A 75 9.29 12.86 -18.70
N LEU A 76 9.02 12.88 -17.39
CA LEU A 76 9.26 14.05 -16.53
C LEU A 76 10.75 14.37 -16.41
N THR A 77 11.59 13.34 -16.24
CA THR A 77 13.05 13.52 -16.19
C THR A 77 13.56 14.10 -17.51
N THR A 78 13.14 13.57 -18.65
CA THR A 78 13.51 14.12 -19.97
C THR A 78 13.02 15.57 -20.10
N ALA A 79 11.77 15.85 -19.75
CA ALA A 79 11.21 17.20 -19.84
C ALA A 79 11.95 18.22 -18.95
N LEU A 80 12.34 17.85 -17.73
CA LEU A 80 13.08 18.73 -16.81
C LEU A 80 14.54 18.95 -17.23
N ASN A 81 15.16 17.95 -17.85
CA ASN A 81 16.51 18.07 -18.42
C ASN A 81 16.51 18.97 -19.67
N ASP A 82 15.48 18.85 -20.51
CA ASP A 82 15.32 19.65 -21.73
C ASP A 82 14.78 21.07 -21.43
N SER A 83 14.25 21.31 -20.23
CA SER A 83 13.69 22.61 -19.87
C SER A 83 14.79 23.66 -19.67
N ARG A 84 14.57 24.84 -20.26
CA ARG A 84 15.41 26.03 -19.99
C ARG A 84 15.43 26.35 -18.49
N ARG A 85 16.47 27.07 -18.07
CA ARG A 85 16.59 27.57 -16.70
C ARG A 85 15.37 28.42 -16.33
N LEU A 86 14.84 28.16 -15.14
CA LEU A 86 13.69 28.84 -14.59
C LEU A 86 13.99 30.32 -14.37
N ARG A 87 12.94 31.14 -14.45
CA ARG A 87 13.01 32.59 -14.28
C ARG A 87 12.10 33.03 -13.15
N ILE A 88 12.59 33.94 -12.33
CA ILE A 88 11.83 34.55 -11.25
C ILE A 88 10.91 35.59 -11.88
N GLY A 89 9.60 35.37 -11.74
CA GLY A 89 8.60 36.34 -12.18
C GLY A 89 8.78 37.68 -11.45
N SER A 90 8.50 38.78 -12.14
CA SER A 90 8.65 40.15 -11.63
C SER A 90 7.85 40.44 -10.34
N GLN A 91 6.87 39.60 -10.01
CA GLN A 91 6.03 39.71 -8.82
C GLN A 91 6.68 39.14 -7.55
N PHE A 92 7.66 38.23 -7.69
CA PHE A 92 8.31 37.57 -6.55
C PHE A 92 9.48 38.38 -5.99
N CYS A 93 10.20 39.10 -6.85
CA CYS A 93 11.16 40.09 -6.41
C CYS A 93 10.43 41.44 -6.29
N GLY A 94 9.92 41.75 -5.09
CA GLY A 94 9.51 43.12 -4.77
C GLY A 94 10.61 44.09 -5.18
N ALA A 95 10.23 45.17 -5.88
CA ALA A 95 11.13 46.14 -6.50
C ALA A 95 12.43 46.34 -5.72
N THR A 96 13.50 45.64 -6.12
CA THR A 96 14.82 45.92 -5.59
C THR A 96 15.29 47.15 -6.33
N SER A 97 14.90 48.32 -5.81
CA SER A 97 15.54 49.58 -6.15
C SER A 97 17.04 49.42 -5.93
N GLY A 98 17.79 49.42 -7.04
CA GLY A 98 19.22 49.66 -7.12
C GLY A 98 20.10 49.05 -6.03
N GLN A 99 20.71 47.89 -6.31
CA GLN A 99 22.03 47.63 -5.77
C GLN A 99 22.95 47.17 -6.91
N THR A 100 23.70 48.16 -7.40
CA THR A 100 24.76 48.04 -8.39
C THR A 100 25.97 47.39 -7.73
N ASP A 101 26.03 46.07 -7.66
CA ASP A 101 27.32 45.39 -7.52
C ASP A 101 27.91 45.18 -8.91
N THR A 102 28.71 46.19 -9.27
CA THR A 102 29.56 46.21 -10.44
C THR A 102 30.69 45.22 -10.22
N GLN A 103 30.69 44.07 -10.89
CA GLN A 103 31.93 43.43 -11.33
C GLN A 103 31.71 42.42 -12.45
N SER A 104 32.47 42.64 -13.52
CA SER A 104 32.69 41.83 -14.73
C SER A 104 31.59 41.79 -15.80
N ALA A 105 31.92 42.49 -16.89
CA ALA A 105 31.22 42.50 -18.16
C ALA A 105 31.48 41.22 -18.95
N THR A 106 30.42 40.62 -19.50
CA THR A 106 30.48 39.94 -20.80
C THR A 106 29.13 40.09 -21.53
N SER A 107 29.22 40.74 -22.68
CA SER A 107 28.26 40.91 -23.78
C SER A 107 27.02 40.00 -23.87
N GLY A 108 25.88 40.65 -24.13
CA GLY A 108 24.99 40.25 -25.23
C GLY A 108 23.68 39.56 -24.88
N ALA A 109 22.65 40.35 -24.55
CA ALA A 109 21.26 40.21 -25.04
C ALA A 109 20.36 41.19 -24.27
N ALA A 110 20.40 42.46 -24.65
CA ALA A 110 19.32 43.39 -24.34
C ALA A 110 18.11 43.03 -25.21
N ALA A 111 17.21 42.19 -24.68
CA ALA A 111 15.78 42.11 -25.00
C ALA A 111 15.17 40.81 -24.42
N ASP A 112 15.06 40.72 -23.10
CA ASP A 112 14.09 39.80 -22.49
C ASP A 112 13.58 40.43 -21.20
N THR A 113 12.43 41.07 -21.28
CA THR A 113 11.76 41.74 -20.15
C THR A 113 11.14 40.75 -19.16
N GLY A 114 11.38 39.44 -19.33
CA GLY A 114 10.84 38.37 -18.49
C GLY A 114 11.78 37.93 -17.37
N GLY A 115 11.92 38.73 -16.30
CA GLY A 115 12.42 38.25 -15.01
C GLY A 115 13.89 37.83 -14.89
N ARG A 116 14.39 37.69 -13.66
CA ARG A 116 15.78 37.27 -13.37
C ARG A 116 15.88 35.75 -13.49
N VAL A 117 16.84 35.23 -14.26
CA VAL A 117 17.14 33.79 -14.33
C VAL A 117 17.60 33.30 -12.95
N LEU A 118 17.10 32.16 -12.47
CA LEU A 118 17.52 31.57 -11.18
C LEU A 118 19.02 31.22 -11.21
N SER A 119 19.68 31.23 -10.05
CA SER A 119 21.03 30.64 -9.93
C SER A 119 20.97 29.14 -10.25
N GLU A 120 22.09 28.55 -10.69
CA GLU A 120 22.13 27.14 -11.09
C GLU A 120 21.75 26.21 -9.93
N GLU A 121 22.19 26.52 -8.71
CA GLU A 121 21.83 25.80 -7.50
C GLU A 121 20.32 25.86 -7.21
N MET A 122 19.70 27.05 -7.27
CA MET A 122 18.27 27.19 -7.05
C MET A 122 17.44 26.58 -8.18
N ASP A 123 17.87 26.70 -9.43
CA ASP A 123 17.20 26.06 -10.57
C ASP A 123 17.16 24.53 -10.37
N ARG A 124 18.29 23.93 -9.99
CA ARG A 124 18.37 22.50 -9.68
C ARG A 124 17.48 22.11 -8.50
N ALA A 125 17.49 22.89 -7.41
CA ALA A 125 16.66 22.61 -6.25
C ALA A 125 15.15 22.71 -6.56
N VAL A 126 14.73 23.71 -7.34
CA VAL A 126 13.32 23.85 -7.75
C VAL A 126 12.92 22.74 -8.71
N LYS A 127 13.76 22.39 -9.69
CA LYS A 127 13.49 21.26 -10.60
C LYS A 127 13.41 19.92 -9.84
N GLN A 128 14.25 19.73 -8.83
CA GLN A 128 14.20 18.56 -7.95
C GLN A 128 12.89 18.51 -7.17
N LEU A 129 12.46 19.64 -6.59
CA LEU A 129 11.18 19.72 -5.88
C LEU A 129 9.99 19.45 -6.80
N ILE A 130 10.02 19.98 -8.03
CA ILE A 130 9.01 19.70 -9.05
C ILE A 130 8.98 18.19 -9.34
N PHE A 131 10.14 17.58 -9.56
CA PHE A 131 10.26 16.15 -9.81
C PHE A 131 9.67 15.31 -8.67
N GLU A 132 10.00 15.61 -7.42
CA GLU A 132 9.45 14.90 -6.25
C GLU A 132 7.94 15.05 -6.13
N SER A 133 7.41 16.26 -6.36
CA SER A 133 5.96 16.50 -6.33
C SER A 133 5.22 15.75 -7.44
N GLU A 134 5.80 15.71 -8.64
CA GLU A 134 5.23 15.00 -9.79
C GLU A 134 5.35 13.48 -9.64
N GLN A 135 6.35 12.96 -8.92
CA GLN A 135 6.45 11.54 -8.63
C GLN A 135 5.28 11.05 -7.77
N VAL A 136 4.90 11.83 -6.76
CA VAL A 136 3.71 11.51 -5.93
C VAL A 136 2.43 11.61 -6.77
N ALA A 137 2.31 12.66 -7.60
CA ALA A 137 1.16 12.82 -8.48
C ALA A 137 1.05 11.70 -9.55
N ALA A 138 2.18 11.24 -10.08
CA ALA A 138 2.25 10.16 -11.06
C ALA A 138 1.71 8.85 -10.52
N THR A 139 1.97 8.54 -9.24
CA THR A 139 1.38 7.38 -8.58
C THR A 139 -0.16 7.47 -8.57
N GLY A 140 -0.70 8.64 -8.25
CA GLY A 140 -2.14 8.89 -8.26
C GLY A 140 -2.75 8.77 -9.67
N ARG A 141 -2.09 9.33 -10.69
CA ARG A 141 -2.53 9.23 -12.09
C ARG A 141 -2.46 7.79 -12.62
N ALA A 142 -1.40 7.05 -12.31
CA ALA A 142 -1.28 5.64 -12.66
C ALA A 142 -2.41 4.80 -12.04
N ALA A 143 -2.75 5.04 -10.77
CA ALA A 143 -3.88 4.39 -10.12
C ALA A 143 -5.22 4.77 -10.77
N GLN A 144 -5.44 6.05 -11.10
CA GLN A 144 -6.65 6.50 -11.79
C GLN A 144 -6.77 5.93 -13.21
N ALA A 145 -5.66 5.83 -13.95
CA ALA A 145 -5.63 5.21 -15.27
C ALA A 145 -6.04 3.74 -15.18
N PHE A 146 -5.48 3.00 -14.23
CA PHE A 146 -5.88 1.61 -13.96
C PHE A 146 -7.38 1.49 -13.64
N ILE A 147 -7.92 2.35 -12.77
CA ILE A 147 -9.35 2.35 -12.41
C ILE A 147 -10.23 2.56 -13.65
N ARG A 148 -9.89 3.53 -14.51
CA ARG A 148 -10.64 3.84 -15.73
C ARG A 148 -10.57 2.72 -16.76
N GLU A 149 -9.39 2.16 -17.01
CA GLU A 149 -9.19 1.07 -17.97
C GLU A 149 -9.96 -0.20 -17.57
N ASN A 150 -10.19 -0.40 -16.27
CA ASN A 150 -10.88 -1.57 -15.75
C ASN A 150 -12.37 -1.31 -15.40
N GLY A 151 -12.91 -0.13 -15.73
CA GLY A 151 -14.33 0.19 -15.47
C GLY A 151 -14.71 0.24 -13.98
N LEU A 152 -13.75 0.48 -13.08
CA LEU A 152 -13.93 0.50 -11.63
C LEU A 152 -14.31 1.89 -11.08
N GLY A 153 -14.54 2.87 -11.97
CA GLY A 153 -14.70 4.29 -11.63
C GLY A 153 -16.05 4.90 -12.03
N GLU A 154 -17.09 4.08 -12.26
CA GLU A 154 -18.48 4.54 -12.38
C GLU A 154 -19.17 4.69 -11.02
#